data_AF-A0A2L1U4I4-F1
#
_entry.id   AF-A0A2L1U4I4-F1
#
_cell.length_a   1.000
_cell.length_b   1.000
_cell.length_c   1.000
_cell.angle_alpha   90.00
_cell.angle_beta   90.00
_cell.angle_gamma   90.00
#
_symmetry.space_group_name_H-M   'P 1'
#
loop_
_entity.id
_entity.type
_entity.pdbx_description
1 polymer ?
#
loop_
_entity_poly.entity_id
_entity_poly.type
_entity_poly.pdbx_seq_one_letter_code
_entity_poly.pdbx_strand_id
1 'polypeptide(L)' 'MAIKAIWSIRHDDKEYDPGSILKGLKKEEEKKLVDAGVAEYVGKEPDEK' A
#
# COMPACT_ATOMS: atom_id res chain seq x y z
N MET A 1 -8.03 -1.95 2.40
CA MET A 1 -7.50 -3.00 1.51
C MET A 1 -6.07 -3.22 2.00
N ALA A 2 -5.18 -3.82 1.21
CA ALA A 2 -3.76 -3.53 1.41
C ALA A 2 -3.24 -2.85 0.16
N ILE A 3 -2.11 -2.15 0.29
CA ILE A 3 -1.37 -1.64 -0.85
C ILE A 3 0.05 -2.19 -0.81
N LYS A 4 0.64 -2.40 -1.97
CA LYS A 4 2.05 -2.74 -2.12
C LYS A 4 2.77 -1.52 -2.65
N ALA A 5 3.87 -1.16 -2.00
CA ALA A 5 4.75 -0.11 -2.49
C ALA A 5 5.42 -0.56 -3.79
N ILE A 6 5.36 0.26 -4.83
CA ILE A 6 6.11 0.05 -6.09
C ILE A 6 7.47 0.75 -6.01
N TRP A 7 7.51 1.87 -5.30
CA TRP A 7 8.70 2.70 -5.03
C TRP A 7 8.96 2.81 -3.53
N SER A 8 10.11 3.37 -3.14
CA SER A 8 10.37 3.73 -1.74
C SER A 8 9.38 4.80 -1.29
N ILE A 9 8.48 4.45 -0.37
CA ILE A 9 7.48 5.37 0.18
C ILE A 9 7.94 5.80 1.56
N ARG A 10 8.05 7.10 1.79
CA ARG A 10 8.25 7.65 3.14
C ARG A 10 6.92 8.17 3.68
N HIS A 11 6.43 7.57 4.75
CA HIS A 11 5.13 7.89 5.34
C HIS A 11 5.15 7.64 6.85
N ASP A 12 4.61 8.57 7.64
CA ASP A 12 4.53 8.48 9.12
C ASP A 12 5.89 8.19 9.80
N ASP A 13 6.93 8.92 9.41
CA ASP A 13 8.32 8.73 9.86
C ASP A 13 8.91 7.33 9.59
N LYS A 14 8.22 6.51 8.79
CA LYS A 14 8.71 5.21 8.33
C LYS A 14 8.99 5.26 6.83
N GLU A 15 10.06 4.60 6.45
CA GLU A 15 10.35 4.32 5.05
C GLU A 15 9.92 2.89 4.75
N TYR A 16 9.21 2.73 3.65
CA TYR A 16 8.72 1.46 3.15
C TYR A 16 9.44 1.18 1.84
N ASP A 17 10.20 0.09 1.82
CA ASP A 17 10.89 -0.35 0.61
C ASP A 17 9.90 -0.78 -0.47
N PRO A 18 10.27 -0.62 -1.76
CA PRO A 18 9.49 -1.17 -2.86
C PRO A 18 9.28 -2.68 -2.68
N GLY A 19 8.04 -3.13 -2.84
CA GLY A 19 7.58 -4.48 -2.56
C GLY A 19 6.96 -4.67 -1.19
N SER A 20 7.13 -3.72 -0.27
CA SER A 20 6.52 -3.76 1.07
C SER A 20 5.01 -3.69 0.99
N ILE A 21 4.33 -4.47 1.83
CA ILE A 21 2.87 -4.49 1.93
C ILE A 21 2.44 -3.60 3.10
N LEU A 22 1.78 -2.49 2.79
CA LEU A 22 1.21 -1.60 3.78
C LEU A 22 -0.24 -2.03 4.04
N LYS A 23 -0.50 -2.46 5.28
CA LYS A 23 -1.83 -2.83 5.78
C LYS A 23 -2.25 -1.87 6.88
N GLY A 24 -3.54 -1.53 6.92
CA GLY A 24 -4.10 -0.69 7.99
C GLY A 24 -3.97 0.83 7.76
N LEU A 25 -3.56 1.25 6.56
CA LEU A 25 -3.68 2.65 6.13
C LEU A 25 -5.15 3.05 5.99
N LYS A 26 -5.44 4.35 6.13
CA LYS A 26 -6.78 4.88 5.82
C LYS A 26 -7.01 4.78 4.31
N LYS A 27 -8.27 4.55 3.92
CA LYS A 27 -8.68 4.40 2.52
C LYS A 27 -8.28 5.59 1.63
N GLU A 28 -8.31 6.80 2.18
CA GLU A 28 -7.83 8.00 1.48
C GLU A 28 -6.32 8.00 1.25
N GLU A 29 -5.53 7.50 2.20
CA GLU A 29 -4.08 7.40 2.09
C GLU A 29 -3.68 6.29 1.13
N GLU A 30 -4.35 5.13 1.21
CA GLU A 30 -4.24 4.06 0.22
C GLU A 30 -4.49 4.62 -1.18
N LYS A 31 -5.58 5.39 -1.37
CA LYS A 31 -5.89 6.00 -2.66
C LYS A 31 -4.81 6.99 -3.09
N LYS A 32 -4.36 7.90 -2.22
CA LYS A 32 -3.33 8.89 -2.59
C LYS A 32 -2.04 8.24 -3.09
N LEU A 33 -1.59 7.18 -2.41
CA LEU A 33 -0.37 6.47 -2.78
C LEU A 33 -0.52 5.71 -4.11
N VAL A 34 -1.70 5.14 -4.37
CA VAL A 34 -1.99 4.48 -5.64
C VAL A 34 -2.19 5.47 -6.79
N ASP A 35 -2.89 6.58 -6.55
CA ASP A 35 -3.14 7.66 -7.52
C ASP A 35 -1.83 8.36 -7.92
N ALA A 36 -0.91 8.50 -6.97
CA ALA A 36 0.45 8.98 -7.23
C ALA A 36 1.34 7.96 -7.97
N GLY A 37 0.86 6.74 -8.21
CA GLY A 37 1.61 5.68 -8.91
C GLY A 37 2.80 5.12 -8.12
N VAL A 38 2.89 5.40 -6.81
CA VAL A 38 3.96 4.89 -5.94
C VAL A 38 3.57 3.59 -5.23
N ALA A 39 2.27 3.24 -5.25
CA ALA A 39 1.74 1.99 -4.71
C ALA A 39 0.70 1.37 -5.65
N GLU A 40 0.39 0.09 -5.44
CA GLU A 40 -0.69 -0.65 -6.10
C GLU A 40 -1.59 -1.32 -5.05
N TYR A 41 -2.89 -1.42 -5.30
CA TYR A 41 -3.78 -2.18 -4.41
C TYR A 41 -3.44 -3.67 -4.49
N VAL A 42 -3.24 -4.30 -3.33
CA VAL A 42 -2.96 -5.73 -3.22
C VAL A 42 -3.89 -6.38 -2.21
N GLY A 43 -4.33 -7.58 -2.56
CA GLY A 43 -5.34 -8.32 -1.83
C GLY A 43 -6.43 -8.78 -2.79
N LYS A 44 -6.35 -10.06 -3.18
CA LYS A 44 -7.59 -10.79 -3.44
C LYS A 44 -8.36 -10.85 -2.12
N GLU A 45 -9.68 -10.82 -2.20
CA GLU A 45 -10.57 -11.32 -1.15
C GLU A 45 -9.95 -12.55 -0.48
N PRO A 46 -10.08 -12.73 0.85
CA PRO A 46 -9.49 -13.88 1.52
C PRO A 46 -9.85 -15.14 0.75
N ASP A 47 -8.85 -15.89 0.31
CA ASP A 47 -9.04 -17.25 -0.20
C ASP A 47 -9.55 -18.06 1.00
N GLU A 48 -10.87 -18.15 1.09
CA GLU A 48 -11.60 -18.99 2.01
C GLU A 48 -11.33 -20.43 1.57
N LYS A 49 -10.42 -21.12 2.26
CA LYS A 49 -10.14 -22.53 2.02
C LYS A 49 -9.86 -23.29 3.31
#